data_AF-A0A7C7VFL4-F1
#
_entry.id   AF-A0A7C7VFL4-F1
#
_cell.length_a   1.000
_cell.length_b   1.000
_cell.length_c   1.000
_cell.angle_alpha   90.00
_cell.angle_beta   90.00
_cell.angle_gamma   90.00
#
_symmetry.space_group_name_H-M   'P 1'
#
loop_
_entity.id
_entity.type
_entity.pdbx_description
1 polymer ?
#
loop_
_entity_poly.entity_id
_entity_poly.type
_entity_poly.pdbx_seq_one_letter_code
_entity_poly.pdbx_strand_id
1 'polypeptide(L)'
;VWWNFRLMGKMDVAVLDGGFPKWKSEARAVEDMPPIVRDRHMTVQRQAHLVKDVTQVASASKLGNWQIVDARAPARFRGEEPEAREGLRAGRIPNSRNVHYASLFGADGTMKQGDALRAAFEAGGVDLDRRIITTCGSGMTAAILMLGLWRLGHRDASLYDGSWAEWGQFEQLKVETG
;
A
#
# COMPACT_ATOMS: atom_id res chain seq x y z
N VAL A 1 -6.92 2.23 7.03
CA VAL A 1 -7.60 3.31 7.80
C VAL A 1 -6.97 4.67 7.57
N TRP A 2 -5.69 4.89 7.92
CA TRP A 2 -5.00 6.19 7.69
C TRP A 2 -5.22 6.75 6.27
N TRP A 3 -4.99 5.92 5.24
CA TRP A 3 -5.21 6.32 3.84
C TRP A 3 -6.67 6.68 3.53
N ASN A 4 -7.65 5.99 4.10
CA ASN A 4 -9.07 6.32 3.90
C ASN A 4 -9.41 7.71 4.46
N PHE A 5 -8.90 8.05 5.64
CA PHE A 5 -9.08 9.39 6.18
C PHE A 5 -8.46 10.46 5.26
N ARG A 6 -7.25 10.21 4.74
CA ARG A 6 -6.61 11.09 3.73
C ARG A 6 -7.47 11.21 2.47
N LEU A 7 -7.98 10.09 1.95
CA LEU A 7 -8.90 10.06 0.80
C LEU A 7 -10.18 10.86 1.07
N MET A 8 -10.67 10.87 2.31
CA MET A 8 -11.82 11.67 2.76
C MET A 8 -11.47 13.14 3.07
N GLY A 9 -10.23 13.58 2.79
CA GLY A 9 -9.77 14.95 2.99
C GLY A 9 -9.35 15.27 4.43
N LYS A 10 -9.10 14.27 5.26
CA LYS A 10 -8.65 14.43 6.65
C LYS A 10 -7.14 14.25 6.73
N MET A 11 -6.45 15.32 7.11
CA MET A 11 -4.99 15.39 7.12
C MET A 11 -4.38 15.20 8.51
N ASP A 12 -5.10 15.59 9.56
CA ASP A 12 -4.71 15.37 10.95
C ASP A 12 -5.00 13.92 11.38
N VAL A 13 -4.16 13.02 10.89
CA VAL A 13 -4.29 11.58 11.06
C VAL A 13 -2.90 10.99 11.19
N ALA A 14 -2.66 10.30 12.31
CA ALA A 14 -1.40 9.66 12.62
C ALA A 14 -1.54 8.13 12.65
N VAL A 15 -0.41 7.45 12.52
CA VAL A 15 -0.28 6.01 12.77
C VAL A 15 0.74 5.86 13.89
N LEU A 16 0.40 5.06 14.91
CA LEU A 16 1.32 4.72 15.99
C LEU A 16 2.42 3.79 15.44
N ASP A 17 3.65 4.31 15.32
CA ASP A 17 4.78 3.55 14.80
C ASP A 17 5.14 2.39 15.75
N GLY A 18 5.23 1.16 15.23
CA GLY A 18 5.34 -0.07 16.04
C GLY A 18 4.02 -0.56 16.66
N GLY A 19 2.93 0.21 16.52
CA GLY A 19 1.58 -0.17 16.93
C GLY A 19 1.44 -0.54 18.41
N PHE A 20 0.39 -1.30 18.71
CA PHE A 20 0.12 -1.79 20.06
C PHE A 20 1.22 -2.70 20.64
N PRO A 21 1.90 -3.57 19.84
CA PRO A 21 3.02 -4.36 20.36
C PRO A 21 4.11 -3.50 20.99
N LYS A 22 4.54 -2.42 20.32
CA LYS A 22 5.55 -1.50 20.85
C LYS A 22 5.06 -0.75 22.09
N TRP A 23 3.80 -0.30 22.08
CA TRP A 23 3.18 0.36 23.25
C TRP A 23 3.27 -0.51 24.52
N LYS A 24 2.98 -1.82 24.36
CA LYS A 24 3.07 -2.79 25.46
C LYS A 24 4.52 -3.06 25.87
N SER A 25 5.45 -3.20 24.93
CA SER A 25 6.87 -3.44 25.27
C SER A 25 7.50 -2.27 26.02
N GLU A 26 6.99 -1.06 25.81
CA GLU A 26 7.40 0.15 26.55
C GLU A 26 6.68 0.29 27.91
N ALA A 27 5.92 -0.72 28.35
CA ALA A 27 5.18 -0.73 29.61
C ALA A 27 4.27 0.49 29.82
N ARG A 28 3.68 1.01 28.73
CA ARG A 28 2.75 2.13 28.80
C ARG A 28 1.37 1.66 29.28
N ALA A 29 0.62 2.59 29.88
CA ALA A 29 -0.71 2.31 30.41
C ALA A 29 -1.65 1.78 29.31
N VAL A 30 -2.49 0.82 29.67
CA VAL A 30 -3.52 0.21 28.82
C VAL A 30 -4.84 0.12 29.60
N GLU A 31 -5.95 0.08 28.88
CA GLU A 31 -7.28 -0.16 29.43
C GLU A 31 -8.02 -1.21 28.58
N ASP A 32 -9.00 -1.86 29.17
CA ASP A 32 -9.87 -2.89 28.55
C ASP A 32 -11.35 -2.52 28.63
N MET A 33 -11.66 -1.28 29.03
CA MET A 33 -13.03 -0.77 29.09
C MET A 33 -13.67 -0.72 27.69
N PRO A 34 -14.99 -0.95 27.57
CA PRO A 34 -15.69 -0.75 26.31
C PRO A 34 -15.51 0.68 25.78
N PRO A 35 -15.37 0.86 24.46
CA PRO A 35 -15.14 2.18 23.88
C PRO A 35 -16.35 3.09 24.10
N ILE A 36 -16.11 4.31 24.58
CA ILE A 36 -17.14 5.34 24.67
C ILE A 36 -17.28 6.04 23.32
N VAL A 37 -18.25 5.60 22.53
CA VAL A 37 -18.55 6.20 21.22
C VAL A 37 -19.32 7.51 21.42
N ARG A 38 -18.84 8.59 20.80
CA ARG A 38 -19.53 9.89 20.80
C ARG A 38 -19.80 10.32 19.38
N ASP A 39 -21.06 10.65 19.11
CA ASP A 39 -21.46 11.16 17.80
C ASP A 39 -20.82 12.52 17.53
N ARG A 40 -20.26 12.63 16.32
CA ARG A 40 -19.64 13.84 15.79
C ARG A 40 -19.90 13.92 14.30
N HIS A 41 -20.09 15.15 13.82
CA HIS A 41 -20.23 15.41 12.39
C HIS A 41 -18.85 15.35 11.72
N MET A 42 -18.77 14.63 10.60
CA MET A 42 -17.59 14.58 9.75
C MET A 42 -17.98 14.96 8.32
N THR A 43 -17.47 16.09 7.83
CA THR A 43 -17.59 16.46 6.41
C THR A 43 -16.55 15.68 5.59
N VAL A 44 -16.97 14.92 4.58
CA VAL A 44 -16.05 14.20 3.69
C VAL A 44 -15.75 15.05 2.45
N GLN A 45 -14.47 15.15 2.09
CA GLN A 45 -13.99 15.81 0.88
C GLN A 45 -13.10 14.84 0.10
N ARG A 46 -13.69 14.13 -0.87
CA ARG A 46 -12.99 13.09 -1.63
C ARG A 46 -11.80 13.65 -2.40
N GLN A 47 -10.62 13.11 -2.12
CA GLN A 47 -9.37 13.41 -2.80
C GLN A 47 -9.16 12.42 -3.97
N ALA A 48 -9.85 12.67 -5.10
CA ALA A 48 -9.89 11.72 -6.22
C ALA A 48 -8.50 11.34 -6.78
N HIS A 49 -7.50 12.21 -6.65
CA HIS A 49 -6.14 11.95 -7.11
C HIS A 49 -5.40 10.87 -6.30
N LEU A 50 -5.86 10.53 -5.08
CA LEU A 50 -5.23 9.51 -4.24
C LEU A 50 -5.59 8.08 -4.62
N VAL A 51 -6.57 7.88 -5.50
CA VAL A 51 -7.05 6.56 -5.92
C VAL A 51 -6.96 6.41 -7.44
N LYS A 52 -6.59 5.21 -7.90
CA LYS A 52 -6.66 4.81 -9.31
C LYS A 52 -7.61 3.65 -9.49
N ASP A 53 -8.36 3.66 -10.58
CA ASP A 53 -9.16 2.53 -11.03
C ASP A 53 -8.37 1.61 -11.97
N VAL A 54 -8.93 0.43 -12.25
CA VAL A 54 -8.31 -0.58 -13.11
C VAL A 54 -7.97 -0.07 -14.51
N THR A 55 -8.78 0.81 -15.09
CA THR A 55 -8.55 1.34 -16.44
C THR A 55 -7.34 2.26 -16.47
N GLN A 56 -7.18 3.09 -15.43
CA GLN A 56 -6.03 3.96 -15.26
C GLN A 56 -4.75 3.17 -15.00
N VAL A 57 -4.84 2.08 -14.23
CA VAL A 57 -3.70 1.19 -13.96
C VAL A 57 -3.30 0.41 -15.22
N ALA A 58 -4.26 -0.08 -16.00
CA ALA A 58 -3.98 -0.74 -17.28
C ALA A 58 -3.30 0.20 -18.28
N SER A 59 -3.75 1.46 -18.34
CA SER A 59 -3.11 2.50 -19.14
C SER A 59 -1.67 2.78 -18.67
N ALA A 60 -1.48 2.93 -17.35
CA ALA A 60 -0.15 3.12 -16.76
C ALA A 60 0.81 1.96 -17.03
N SER A 61 0.34 0.71 -16.89
CA SER A 61 1.11 -0.50 -17.18
C SER A 61 1.58 -0.56 -18.64
N LYS A 62 0.74 -0.08 -19.57
CA LYS A 62 1.06 -0.04 -21.01
C LYS A 62 2.00 1.12 -21.39
N LEU A 63 1.75 2.32 -20.87
CA LEU A 63 2.47 3.54 -21.26
C LEU A 63 3.78 3.75 -20.49
N GLY A 64 3.91 3.14 -19.31
CA GLY A 64 5.08 3.34 -18.45
C GLY A 64 5.21 4.76 -17.88
N ASN A 65 4.14 5.57 -17.93
CA ASN A 65 4.13 6.94 -17.39
C ASN A 65 3.96 7.01 -15.85
N TRP A 66 3.65 5.87 -15.23
CA TRP A 66 3.67 5.67 -13.77
C TRP A 66 4.41 4.37 -13.45
N GLN A 67 5.01 4.31 -12.27
CA GLN A 67 5.55 3.06 -11.73
C GLN A 67 4.48 2.38 -10.87
N ILE A 68 4.12 1.15 -11.23
CA ILE A 68 3.21 0.34 -10.41
C ILE A 68 4.07 -0.46 -9.42
N VAL A 69 3.79 -0.32 -8.13
CA VAL A 69 4.56 -0.93 -7.04
C VAL A 69 3.65 -1.83 -6.21
N ASP A 70 3.93 -3.13 -6.24
CA ASP A 70 3.15 -4.18 -5.61
C ASP A 70 3.74 -4.56 -4.25
N ALA A 71 2.88 -4.50 -3.22
CA ALA A 71 3.24 -4.77 -1.84
C ALA A 71 3.18 -6.26 -1.43
N ARG A 72 2.74 -7.16 -2.33
CA ARG A 72 2.62 -8.60 -2.05
C ARG A 72 3.98 -9.24 -1.78
N ALA A 73 3.95 -10.43 -1.18
CA ALA A 73 5.13 -11.27 -1.00
C ALA A 73 5.78 -11.59 -2.36
N PRO A 74 7.12 -11.71 -2.44
CA PRO A 74 7.82 -11.95 -3.70
C PRO A 74 7.34 -13.20 -4.46
N ALA A 75 7.05 -14.30 -3.75
CA ALA A 75 6.57 -15.54 -4.36
C ALA A 75 5.19 -15.37 -5.03
N ARG A 76 4.24 -14.70 -4.35
CA ARG A 76 2.95 -14.31 -4.95
C ARG A 76 3.10 -13.38 -6.16
N PHE A 77 4.01 -12.42 -6.07
CA PHE A 77 4.31 -11.49 -7.16
C PHE A 77 4.90 -12.21 -8.39
N ARG A 78 5.77 -13.21 -8.19
CA ARG A 78 6.30 -14.04 -9.28
C ARG A 78 5.29 -15.07 -9.80
N GLY A 79 4.21 -15.31 -9.07
CA GLY A 79 3.19 -16.30 -9.39
C GLY A 79 3.58 -17.73 -9.00
N GLU A 80 4.53 -17.88 -8.07
CA GLU A 80 5.01 -19.17 -7.54
C GLU A 80 4.10 -19.72 -6.42
N GLU A 81 3.34 -18.83 -5.77
CA GLU A 81 2.38 -19.16 -4.74
C GLU A 81 0.96 -18.78 -5.17
N PRO A 82 -0.06 -19.57 -4.76
CA PRO A 82 -1.44 -19.22 -4.99
C PRO A 82 -1.83 -17.95 -4.24
N GLU A 83 -2.81 -17.25 -4.77
CA GLU A 83 -3.40 -16.10 -4.11
C GLU A 83 -4.29 -16.53 -2.94
N ALA A 84 -4.35 -15.71 -1.89
CA ALA A 84 -5.13 -16.02 -0.69
C ALA A 84 -6.64 -16.16 -0.95
N ARG A 85 -7.13 -15.56 -2.04
CA ARG A 85 -8.51 -15.72 -2.49
C ARG A 85 -8.55 -16.73 -3.63
N GLU A 86 -9.34 -17.78 -3.44
CA GLU A 86 -9.55 -18.83 -4.43
C GLU A 86 -10.07 -18.26 -5.76
N GLY A 87 -9.62 -18.87 -6.87
CA GLY A 87 -10.05 -18.51 -8.22
C GLY A 87 -9.31 -17.31 -8.84
N LEU A 88 -8.42 -16.64 -8.12
CA LEU A 88 -7.57 -15.60 -8.70
C LEU A 88 -6.39 -16.20 -9.46
N ARG A 89 -6.08 -15.62 -10.62
CA ARG A 89 -4.89 -15.96 -11.40
C ARG A 89 -3.62 -15.63 -10.61
N ALA A 90 -2.58 -16.45 -10.77
CA ALA A 90 -1.25 -16.21 -10.22
C ALA A 90 -0.46 -15.22 -11.10
N GLY A 91 0.47 -14.47 -10.50
CA GLY A 91 1.37 -13.55 -11.21
C GLY A 91 1.24 -12.09 -10.76
N ARG A 92 1.58 -11.17 -11.65
CA ARG A 92 1.62 -9.72 -11.41
C ARG A 92 1.07 -8.89 -12.56
N ILE A 93 0.85 -7.61 -12.25
CA ILE A 93 0.56 -6.58 -13.25
C ILE A 93 1.81 -6.39 -14.12
N PRO A 94 1.70 -6.35 -15.45
CA PRO A 94 2.85 -6.16 -16.33
C PRO A 94 3.63 -4.89 -16.03
N ASN A 95 4.97 -4.97 -16.10
CA ASN A 95 5.91 -3.89 -15.79
C ASN A 95 5.85 -3.35 -14.33
N SER A 96 5.15 -4.03 -13.43
CA SER A 96 5.13 -3.64 -12.02
C SER A 96 6.43 -4.04 -11.31
N ARG A 97 6.71 -3.36 -10.20
CA ARG A 97 7.85 -3.59 -9.31
C ARG A 97 7.38 -4.19 -8.00
N ASN A 98 8.19 -5.00 -7.34
CA ASN A 98 7.85 -5.56 -6.04
C ASN A 98 8.60 -4.86 -4.92
N VAL A 99 7.86 -4.26 -3.99
CA VAL A 99 8.37 -3.79 -2.71
C VAL A 99 7.51 -4.46 -1.65
N HIS A 100 7.95 -5.63 -1.18
CA HIS A 100 7.20 -6.37 -0.16
C HIS A 100 7.00 -5.49 1.08
N TYR A 101 5.75 -5.27 1.52
CA TYR A 101 5.45 -4.30 2.59
C TYR A 101 6.29 -4.51 3.86
N ALA A 102 6.61 -5.76 4.20
CA ALA A 102 7.39 -6.12 5.37
C ALA A 102 8.83 -5.58 5.32
N SER A 103 9.39 -5.37 4.12
CA SER A 103 10.73 -4.79 3.96
C SER A 103 10.82 -3.33 4.41
N LEU A 104 9.68 -2.64 4.56
CA LEU A 104 9.63 -1.26 5.05
C LEU A 104 9.75 -1.15 6.58
N PHE A 105 9.74 -2.27 7.30
CA PHE A 105 9.82 -2.29 8.76
C PHE A 105 11.19 -2.77 9.25
N GLY A 106 11.62 -2.25 10.39
CA GLY A 106 12.75 -2.76 11.16
C GLY A 106 12.37 -4.02 11.96
N ALA A 107 13.37 -4.64 12.58
CA ALA A 107 13.16 -5.83 13.42
C ALA A 107 12.28 -5.55 14.66
N ASP A 108 12.21 -4.29 15.09
CA ASP A 108 11.37 -3.83 16.20
C ASP A 108 9.92 -3.52 15.79
N GLY A 109 9.56 -3.78 14.52
CA GLY A 109 8.23 -3.53 13.97
C GLY A 109 7.94 -2.05 13.67
N THR A 110 8.91 -1.15 13.83
CA THR A 110 8.76 0.25 13.43
C THR A 110 9.04 0.41 11.94
N MET A 111 8.37 1.37 11.30
CA MET A 111 8.65 1.69 9.90
C MET A 111 10.02 2.35 9.81
N LYS A 112 10.87 1.88 8.88
CA LYS A 112 12.16 2.49 8.55
C LYS A 112 12.00 3.98 8.23
N GLN A 113 13.08 4.75 8.36
CA GLN A 113 13.10 6.19 8.12
C GLN A 113 14.29 6.60 7.26
N GLY A 114 14.23 7.81 6.69
CA GLY A 114 15.31 8.39 5.90
C GLY A 114 15.85 7.45 4.83
N ASP A 115 17.18 7.32 4.78
CA ASP A 115 17.90 6.53 3.78
C ASP A 115 17.55 5.04 3.84
N ALA A 116 17.26 4.49 5.02
CA ALA A 116 16.89 3.08 5.15
C ALA A 116 15.51 2.77 4.51
N LEU A 117 14.57 3.71 4.60
CA LEU A 117 13.27 3.58 3.96
C LEU A 117 13.39 3.79 2.44
N ARG A 118 14.18 4.78 2.01
CA ARG A 118 14.51 5.03 0.60
C ARG A 118 15.14 3.80 -0.05
N ALA A 119 16.15 3.22 0.59
CA ALA A 119 16.84 2.02 0.10
C ALA A 119 15.88 0.83 -0.07
N ALA A 120 14.85 0.69 0.77
CA ALA A 120 13.88 -0.39 0.63
C ALA A 120 13.01 -0.26 -0.64
N PHE A 121 12.69 0.96 -1.08
CA PHE A 121 12.01 1.21 -2.35
C PHE A 121 12.96 1.02 -3.54
N GLU A 122 14.17 1.57 -3.46
CA GLU A 122 15.17 1.48 -4.52
C GLU A 122 15.63 0.03 -4.77
N ALA A 123 15.70 -0.81 -3.73
CA ALA A 123 15.97 -2.24 -3.85
C ALA A 123 14.87 -2.99 -4.64
N GLY A 124 13.63 -2.48 -4.64
CA GLY A 124 12.56 -2.96 -5.52
C GLY A 124 12.57 -2.35 -6.91
N GLY A 125 13.61 -1.59 -7.26
CA GLY A 125 13.78 -0.89 -8.54
C GLY A 125 12.91 0.37 -8.68
N VAL A 126 12.37 0.91 -7.59
CA VAL A 126 11.49 2.09 -7.62
C VAL A 126 12.32 3.36 -7.70
N ASP A 127 12.06 4.17 -8.73
CA ASP A 127 12.59 5.52 -8.86
C ASP A 127 11.70 6.53 -8.12
N LEU A 128 12.19 7.12 -7.03
CA LEU A 128 11.38 8.00 -6.17
C LEU A 128 11.11 9.39 -6.76
N ASP A 129 11.71 9.73 -7.89
CA ASP A 129 11.46 10.99 -8.62
C ASP A 129 10.29 10.87 -9.60
N ARG A 130 9.80 9.65 -9.84
CA ARG A 130 8.69 9.35 -10.74
C ARG A 130 7.41 9.04 -9.97
N ARG A 131 6.28 9.29 -10.63
CA ARG A 131 4.93 9.03 -10.10
C ARG A 131 4.71 7.56 -9.79
N ILE A 132 4.07 7.24 -8.67
CA ILE A 132 3.90 5.87 -8.19
C ILE A 132 2.43 5.50 -7.99
N ILE A 133 2.04 4.31 -8.48
CA ILE A 133 0.78 3.66 -8.13
C ILE A 133 1.10 2.49 -7.19
N THR A 134 0.61 2.52 -5.95
CA THR A 134 0.76 1.40 -5.01
C THR A 134 -0.39 0.42 -5.18
N THR A 135 -0.10 -0.88 -5.16
CA THR A 135 -1.09 -1.98 -5.23
C THR A 135 -0.71 -3.11 -4.30
N CYS A 136 -1.61 -4.05 -4.03
CA CYS A 136 -1.30 -5.30 -3.36
C CYS A 136 -2.29 -6.41 -3.73
N GLY A 137 -2.70 -7.24 -2.77
CA GLY A 137 -3.80 -8.21 -2.95
C GLY A 137 -5.18 -7.55 -3.00
N SER A 138 -5.48 -6.62 -2.09
CA SER A 138 -6.84 -6.08 -1.88
C SER A 138 -6.83 -4.65 -1.30
N GLY A 139 -5.86 -3.81 -1.69
CA GLY A 139 -5.77 -2.41 -1.26
C GLY A 139 -5.24 -2.17 0.17
N MET A 140 -5.20 -3.18 1.04
CA MET A 140 -4.79 -3.00 2.44
C MET A 140 -3.30 -2.73 2.63
N THR A 141 -2.42 -3.68 2.25
CA THR A 141 -0.96 -3.50 2.41
C THR A 141 -0.38 -2.47 1.44
N ALA A 142 -1.09 -2.13 0.36
CA ALA A 142 -0.73 -1.00 -0.51
C ALA A 142 -0.69 0.32 0.25
N ALA A 143 -1.59 0.51 1.24
CA ALA A 143 -1.61 1.70 2.09
C ALA A 143 -0.34 1.84 2.97
N ILE A 144 0.38 0.73 3.23
CA ILE A 144 1.67 0.75 3.93
C ILE A 144 2.74 1.37 3.04
N LEU A 145 2.80 0.95 1.76
CA LEU A 145 3.72 1.59 0.80
C LEU A 145 3.40 3.07 0.64
N MET A 146 2.11 3.41 0.54
CA MET A 146 1.66 4.80 0.47
C MET A 146 2.12 5.62 1.70
N LEU A 147 2.02 5.06 2.91
CA LEU A 147 2.53 5.71 4.13
C LEU A 147 4.06 5.88 4.10
N GLY A 148 4.79 4.87 3.62
CA GLY A 148 6.25 4.94 3.44
C GLY A 148 6.66 6.05 2.48
N LEU A 149 6.04 6.12 1.30
CA LEU A 149 6.24 7.21 0.34
C LEU A 149 5.92 8.57 0.97
N TRP A 150 4.83 8.64 1.75
CA TRP A 150 4.47 9.87 2.46
C TRP A 150 5.53 10.29 3.50
N ARG A 151 6.12 9.34 4.22
CA ARG A 151 7.22 9.60 5.18
C ARG A 151 8.48 10.11 4.47
N LEU A 152 8.74 9.67 3.25
CA LEU A 152 9.85 10.15 2.40
C LEU A 152 9.58 11.51 1.75
N GLY A 153 8.41 12.11 1.98
CA GLY A 153 8.03 13.37 1.32
C GLY A 153 7.52 13.20 -0.12
N HIS A 154 7.42 11.97 -0.63
CA HIS A 154 6.87 11.69 -1.95
C HIS A 154 5.34 11.86 -1.91
N ARG A 155 4.80 12.75 -2.76
CA ARG A 155 3.37 13.11 -2.78
C ARG A 155 2.66 12.76 -4.09
N ASP A 156 3.39 12.53 -5.19
CA ASP A 156 2.80 12.15 -6.48
C ASP A 156 2.57 10.63 -6.56
N ALA A 157 1.77 10.15 -5.61
CA ALA A 157 1.40 8.74 -5.50
C ALA A 157 -0.11 8.55 -5.38
N SER A 158 -0.60 7.46 -5.98
CA SER A 158 -1.99 7.02 -5.89
C SER A 158 -2.07 5.54 -5.51
N LEU A 159 -3.19 5.11 -4.93
CA LEU A 159 -3.43 3.72 -4.55
C LEU A 159 -4.43 3.08 -5.51
N TYR A 160 -4.12 1.88 -6.01
CA TYR A 160 -5.07 1.05 -6.75
C TYR A 160 -5.84 0.15 -5.78
N ASP A 161 -7.09 0.51 -5.49
CA ASP A 161 -7.87 -0.10 -4.41
C ASP A 161 -8.33 -1.52 -4.76
N GLY A 162 -8.78 -1.74 -6.00
CA GLY A 162 -9.16 -3.06 -6.49
C GLY A 162 -8.01 -4.06 -6.49
N SER A 163 -6.77 -3.57 -6.65
CA SER A 163 -5.54 -4.35 -6.45
C SER A 163 -5.54 -5.66 -7.27
N TRP A 164 -4.81 -6.69 -6.83
CA TRP A 164 -4.81 -8.00 -7.49
C TRP A 164 -6.16 -8.73 -7.42
N ALA A 165 -6.99 -8.48 -6.41
CA ALA A 165 -8.31 -9.08 -6.32
C ALA A 165 -9.21 -8.69 -7.50
N GLU A 166 -9.11 -7.44 -7.97
CA GLU A 166 -9.79 -6.99 -9.19
C GLU A 166 -9.00 -7.40 -10.45
N TRP A 167 -7.70 -7.15 -10.49
CA TRP A 167 -6.89 -7.41 -11.69
C TRP A 167 -6.82 -8.89 -12.05
N GLY A 168 -6.56 -9.74 -11.05
CA GLY A 168 -6.45 -11.19 -11.19
C GLY A 168 -7.76 -11.85 -11.59
N GLN A 169 -8.91 -11.20 -11.39
CA GLN A 169 -10.24 -11.70 -11.75
C GLN A 169 -10.60 -11.48 -13.23
N PHE A 170 -10.14 -10.39 -13.87
CA PHE A 170 -10.49 -10.09 -15.26
C PHE A 170 -9.52 -10.69 -16.28
N GLU A 171 -9.92 -11.73 -16.99
CA GLU A 171 -9.08 -12.48 -17.96
C GLU A 171 -8.41 -11.61 -19.04
N GLN A 172 -9.05 -10.49 -19.38
CA GLN A 172 -8.69 -9.56 -20.45
C GLN A 172 -7.51 -8.67 -20.03
N LEU A 173 -7.25 -8.57 -18.73
CA LEU A 173 -6.06 -7.93 -18.20
C LEU A 173 -4.89 -8.89 -18.30
N LYS A 174 -3.81 -8.38 -18.90
CA LYS A 174 -2.55 -9.12 -19.06
C LYS A 174 -1.94 -9.41 -17.69
N VAL A 175 -1.27 -10.54 -17.60
CA VAL A 175 -0.56 -11.00 -16.41
C VAL A 175 0.84 -11.42 -16.81
N GLU A 176 1.83 -11.04 -15.99
CA GLU A 176 3.19 -11.56 -16.07
C GLU A 176 3.45 -12.55 -14.93
N THR A 177 4.33 -13.51 -15.16
CA THR A 177 4.90 -14.44 -14.17
C THR A 177 6.42 -14.45 -14.31
N GLY A 178 7.12 -15.01 -13.32
CA GLY A 178 8.59 -15.10 -13.29
C GLY A 178 9.25 -13.90 -12.62
#